data_AF-A0A1I1BS11-F1
#
_entry.id   AF-A0A1I1BS11-F1
#
_cell.length_a   1.000
_cell.length_b   1.000
_cell.length_c   1.000
_cell.angle_alpha   90.00
_cell.angle_beta   90.00
_cell.angle_gamma   90.00
#
_symmetry.space_group_name_H-M   'P 1'
#
loop_
_entity.id
_entity.type
_entity.pdbx_description
1 polymer ?
#
loop_
_entity_poly.entity_id
_entity_poly.type
_entity_poly.pdbx_seq_one_letter_code
_entity_poly.pdbx_strand_id
1 'polypeptide(L)'
;MNKVQLIFHHIFRFIWNLIFIISYPILASFGLLFIGVTYVFSLLSRFLNRLRPEGNKVVLKQSEWEDLPYSGELLEAKLIKQIVFGPAGFQFRRKDGVPSILSDFVFGKKVRVLEEGFLLEKWNSTDSKDLPDFDICLYDPDEDSLRSLTNIKCFDWHVSEKVENELCFKWFDGTQGGEVKVAI
;
A
#
# COMPACT_ATOMS: atom_id res chain seq x y z
N MET A 1 -55.44 -36.69 -26.10
CA MET A 1 -54.30 -35.96 -26.68
C MET A 1 -54.33 -36.11 -28.19
N ASN A 2 -54.22 -35.00 -28.92
CA ASN A 2 -54.36 -34.98 -30.38
C ASN A 2 -53.07 -35.55 -31.02
N LYS A 3 -53.16 -36.33 -32.11
CA LYS A 3 -52.00 -37.04 -32.71
C LYS A 3 -50.82 -36.11 -33.03
N VAL A 4 -51.13 -34.86 -33.40
CA VAL A 4 -50.15 -33.79 -33.68
C VAL A 4 -49.33 -33.40 -32.44
N GLN A 5 -49.94 -33.31 -31.26
CA GLN A 5 -49.25 -32.98 -30.01
C GLN A 5 -48.26 -34.09 -29.61
N LEU A 6 -48.60 -35.35 -29.92
CA LEU A 6 -47.78 -36.51 -29.59
C LEU A 6 -46.51 -36.57 -30.45
N ILE A 7 -46.63 -36.20 -31.73
CA ILE A 7 -45.49 -36.05 -32.66
C ILE A 7 -44.59 -34.89 -32.22
N PHE A 8 -45.17 -33.73 -31.92
CA PHE A 8 -44.40 -32.56 -31.47
C PHE A 8 -43.63 -32.85 -30.17
N HIS A 9 -44.25 -33.53 -29.22
CA HIS A 9 -43.60 -33.94 -27.98
C HIS A 9 -42.42 -34.89 -28.24
N HIS A 10 -42.54 -35.82 -29.20
CA HIS A 10 -41.47 -36.74 -29.54
C HIS A 10 -40.29 -36.02 -30.21
N ILE A 11 -40.57 -35.11 -31.14
CA ILE A 11 -39.55 -34.29 -31.83
C ILE A 11 -38.84 -33.38 -30.83
N PHE A 12 -39.58 -32.70 -29.96
CA PHE A 12 -39.01 -31.83 -28.93
C PHE A 12 -38.10 -32.60 -27.99
N ARG A 13 -38.54 -33.77 -27.48
CA ARG A 13 -37.73 -34.63 -26.62
C ARG A 13 -36.46 -35.10 -27.33
N PHE A 14 -36.54 -35.41 -28.63
CA PHE A 14 -35.39 -35.83 -29.42
C PHE A 14 -34.35 -34.70 -29.57
N ILE A 15 -34.80 -33.51 -29.96
CA ILE A 15 -33.92 -32.33 -30.11
C ILE A 15 -33.28 -31.99 -28.76
N TRP A 16 -34.06 -31.99 -27.68
CA TRP A 16 -33.56 -31.70 -26.35
C TRP A 16 -32.52 -32.71 -25.89
N ASN A 17 -32.80 -34.01 -26.03
CA ASN A 17 -31.82 -35.06 -25.72
C ASN A 17 -30.53 -34.92 -26.54
N LEU A 18 -30.63 -34.59 -27.83
CA LEU A 18 -29.47 -34.38 -28.69
C LEU A 18 -28.61 -33.21 -28.21
N ILE A 19 -29.24 -32.08 -27.87
CA ILE A 19 -28.56 -30.91 -27.31
C ILE A 19 -27.85 -31.28 -26.01
N PHE A 20 -28.53 -31.98 -25.09
CA PHE A 20 -27.93 -32.40 -23.82
C PHE A 20 -26.73 -33.33 -24.00
N ILE A 21 -26.83 -34.31 -24.89
CA ILE A 21 -25.74 -35.27 -25.17
C ILE A 21 -24.51 -34.56 -25.74
N ILE A 22 -24.70 -33.54 -26.58
CA ILE A 22 -23.59 -32.79 -27.19
C ILE A 22 -23.02 -31.74 -26.23
N SER A 23 -23.87 -30.98 -25.55
CA SER A 23 -23.45 -29.88 -24.68
C SER A 23 -22.79 -30.36 -23.39
N TYR A 24 -23.22 -31.49 -22.83
CA TYR A 24 -22.70 -32.01 -21.56
C TYR A 24 -21.18 -32.27 -21.58
N PRO A 25 -20.61 -33.03 -22.54
CA PRO A 25 -19.16 -33.25 -22.59
C PRO A 25 -18.38 -31.97 -22.89
N ILE A 26 -18.94 -31.02 -23.64
CA ILE A 26 -18.30 -29.72 -23.91
C ILE A 26 -18.18 -28.91 -22.61
N LEU A 27 -19.28 -28.79 -21.86
CA LEU A 27 -19.31 -28.08 -20.57
C LEU A 27 -18.39 -28.74 -19.54
N ALA A 28 -18.42 -30.07 -19.45
CA ALA A 28 -17.55 -30.83 -18.55
C ALA A 28 -16.06 -30.63 -18.89
N SER A 29 -15.72 -30.65 -20.18
CA SER A 29 -14.35 -30.42 -20.64
C SER A 29 -13.88 -29.00 -20.37
N PHE A 30 -14.74 -28.00 -20.57
CA PHE A 30 -14.44 -26.61 -20.25
C PHE A 30 -14.21 -26.41 -18.75
N GLY A 31 -15.04 -27.04 -17.90
CA GLY A 31 -14.87 -27.01 -16.45
C GLY A 31 -13.56 -27.63 -15.99
N LEU A 32 -13.20 -28.80 -16.54
CA LEU A 32 -11.92 -29.46 -16.26
C LEU A 32 -10.72 -28.61 -16.70
N LEU A 33 -10.79 -28.01 -17.88
CA LEU A 33 -9.75 -27.14 -18.39
C LEU A 33 -9.58 -25.90 -17.51
N PHE A 34 -10.69 -25.27 -17.09
CA PHE A 34 -10.68 -24.12 -16.20
C PHE A 34 -10.05 -24.45 -14.84
N ILE A 35 -10.41 -25.59 -14.24
CA ILE A 35 -9.81 -26.07 -12.98
C ILE A 35 -8.30 -26.31 -13.16
N GLY A 36 -7.89 -26.92 -14.28
CA GLY A 36 -6.48 -27.13 -14.59
C GLY A 36 -5.70 -25.81 -14.68
N VAL A 37 -6.22 -24.83 -15.42
CA VAL A 37 -5.60 -23.50 -15.59
C VAL A 37 -5.48 -22.77 -14.25
N THR A 38 -6.57 -22.71 -13.47
CA THR A 38 -6.56 -22.05 -12.16
C THR A 38 -5.59 -22.72 -11.19
N TYR A 39 -5.45 -24.04 -11.23
CA TYR A 39 -4.46 -24.77 -10.43
C TYR A 39 -3.03 -24.39 -10.83
N VAL A 40 -2.73 -24.32 -12.13
CA VAL A 40 -1.42 -23.89 -12.64
C VAL A 40 -1.08 -22.48 -12.18
N PHE A 41 -2.03 -21.53 -12.26
CA PHE A 41 -1.84 -20.17 -11.76
C PHE A 41 -1.61 -20.12 -10.25
N SER A 42 -2.33 -20.93 -9.47
CA SER A 42 -2.13 -21.05 -8.02
C SER A 42 -0.73 -21.58 -7.67
N LEU A 43 -0.27 -22.59 -8.40
CA LEU A 43 1.06 -23.18 -8.20
C LEU A 43 2.17 -22.21 -8.62
N LEU A 44 2.00 -21.51 -9.75
CA LEU A 44 2.90 -20.47 -10.20
C LEU A 44 2.97 -19.31 -9.21
N SER A 45 1.83 -18.88 -8.66
CA SER A 45 1.77 -17.83 -7.63
C SER A 45 2.52 -18.25 -6.36
N ARG A 46 2.35 -19.50 -5.90
CA ARG A 46 3.11 -20.05 -4.75
C ARG A 46 4.61 -20.10 -5.04
N PHE A 47 5.00 -20.51 -6.24
CA PHE A 47 6.40 -20.59 -6.64
C PHE A 47 7.06 -19.20 -6.72
N LEU A 48 6.38 -18.23 -7.34
CA LEU A 48 6.83 -16.84 -7.42
C LEU A 48 6.90 -16.18 -6.03
N ASN A 49 5.93 -16.44 -5.16
CA ASN A 49 5.96 -15.94 -3.78
C ASN A 49 7.11 -16.53 -2.95
N ARG A 50 7.62 -17.72 -3.30
CA ARG A 50 8.76 -18.34 -2.63
C ARG A 50 10.12 -17.77 -3.07
N LEU A 51 10.18 -17.22 -4.29
CA LEU A 51 11.39 -16.58 -4.84
C LEU A 51 11.50 -15.10 -4.45
N ARG A 52 10.41 -14.49 -3.99
CA ARG A 52 10.47 -13.17 -3.36
C ARG A 52 11.07 -13.38 -1.96
N PRO A 53 12.24 -12.78 -1.63
CA PRO A 53 12.65 -12.75 -0.23
C PRO A 53 11.50 -12.12 0.55
N GLU A 54 11.17 -12.69 1.71
CA GLU A 54 10.30 -12.03 2.67
C GLU A 54 10.97 -10.71 3.06
N GLY A 55 10.79 -9.67 2.24
CA GLY A 55 10.92 -8.31 2.70
C GLY A 55 9.84 -8.18 3.75
N ASN A 56 10.25 -8.32 5.01
CA ASN A 56 9.44 -8.27 6.22
C ASN A 56 8.08 -7.63 5.93
N LYS A 57 7.07 -8.47 5.71
CA LYS A 57 5.69 -8.02 5.85
C LYS A 57 5.51 -7.82 7.35
N VAL A 58 6.02 -6.69 7.83
CA VAL A 58 5.67 -6.14 9.12
C VAL A 58 4.18 -5.84 9.01
N VAL A 59 3.37 -6.83 9.39
CA VAL A 59 1.97 -6.63 9.69
C VAL A 59 1.97 -5.87 11.01
N LEU A 60 2.18 -4.56 10.93
CA LEU A 60 2.04 -3.65 12.05
C LEU A 60 0.62 -3.83 12.60
N LYS A 61 0.49 -4.56 13.71
CA LYS A 61 -0.78 -4.64 14.43
C LYS A 61 -1.07 -3.23 14.95
N GLN A 62 -2.32 -2.79 14.86
CA GLN A 62 -2.77 -1.46 15.32
C GLN A 62 -2.47 -1.17 16.82
N SER A 63 -2.03 -2.16 17.58
CA SER A 63 -1.93 -2.13 19.03
C SER A 63 -0.52 -2.03 19.61
N GLU A 64 0.55 -2.33 18.85
CA GLU A 64 1.91 -2.43 19.40
C GLU A 64 2.81 -1.32 18.84
N TRP A 65 3.60 -0.71 19.73
CA TRP A 65 4.70 0.18 19.35
C TRP A 65 5.81 -0.68 18.74
N GLU A 66 6.28 -0.30 17.57
CA GLU A 66 7.34 -1.03 16.87
C GLU A 66 8.55 -0.10 16.64
N ASP A 67 9.76 -0.66 16.79
CA ASP A 67 10.99 0.06 16.52
C ASP A 67 11.05 0.47 15.04
N LEU A 68 11.29 1.76 14.77
CA LEU A 68 11.45 2.24 13.40
C LEU A 68 12.82 1.81 12.86
N PRO A 69 12.88 1.04 11.77
CA PRO A 69 14.15 0.79 11.10
C PRO A 69 14.71 2.13 10.62
N TYR A 70 16.01 2.35 10.81
CA TYR A 70 16.70 3.60 10.44
C TYR A 70 16.37 4.83 11.32
N SER A 71 15.98 4.66 12.58
CA SER A 71 15.81 5.75 13.56
C SER A 71 16.94 5.86 14.60
N GLY A 72 18.02 5.09 14.44
CA GLY A 72 19.08 5.00 15.47
C GLY A 72 18.59 4.43 16.80
N GLU A 73 17.51 3.62 16.78
CA GLU A 73 16.83 3.05 17.95
C GLU A 73 16.16 4.09 18.89
N LEU A 74 16.10 5.36 18.49
CA LEU A 74 15.55 6.43 19.32
C LEU A 74 14.02 6.54 19.22
N LEU A 75 13.44 6.15 18.09
CA LEU A 75 12.01 6.35 17.81
C LEU A 75 11.26 5.01 17.63
N GLU A 76 10.12 4.94 18.28
CA GLU A 76 9.10 3.91 18.09
C GLU A 76 7.93 4.49 17.28
N ALA A 77 7.33 3.68 16.42
CA ALA A 77 6.15 4.02 15.65
C ALA A 77 4.96 3.16 16.05
N LYS A 78 3.79 3.79 16.10
CA LYS A 78 2.51 3.10 16.25
C LYS A 78 1.60 3.45 15.08
N LEU A 79 1.03 2.43 14.43
CA LEU A 79 0.07 2.64 13.36
C LEU A 79 -1.25 3.22 13.93
N ILE A 80 -1.63 4.44 13.50
CA ILE A 80 -2.92 5.05 13.87
C ILE A 80 -3.94 4.85 12.76
N LYS A 81 -3.57 5.16 11.51
CA LYS A 81 -4.51 5.20 10.40
C LYS A 81 -3.90 4.55 9.17
N GLN A 82 -4.68 3.70 8.50
CA GLN A 82 -4.31 3.11 7.22
C GLN A 82 -5.33 3.57 6.18
N ILE A 83 -4.88 4.26 5.14
CA ILE A 83 -5.73 4.60 4.01
C ILE A 83 -5.86 3.38 3.12
N VAL A 84 -7.07 3.09 2.66
CA VAL A 84 -7.35 1.98 1.74
C VAL A 84 -6.64 2.29 0.40
N PHE A 85 -5.69 1.42 0.01
CA PHE A 85 -4.81 1.63 -1.15
C PHE A 85 -3.91 2.88 -1.09
N GLY A 86 -3.68 3.45 0.09
CA GLY A 86 -2.78 4.58 0.31
C GLY A 86 -1.69 4.28 1.34
N PRO A 87 -0.86 5.28 1.71
CA PRO A 87 0.13 5.11 2.76
C PRO A 87 -0.55 5.03 4.14
N ALA A 88 0.27 4.66 5.11
CA ALA A 88 -0.12 4.53 6.50
C ALA A 88 0.41 5.73 7.30
N GLY A 89 -0.41 6.19 8.24
CA GLY A 89 -0.10 7.25 9.20
C GLY A 89 0.26 6.64 10.56
N PHE A 90 1.37 7.11 11.10
CA PHE A 90 2.01 6.62 12.32
C PHE A 90 2.08 7.72 13.36
N GLN A 91 1.95 7.36 14.63
CA GLN A 91 2.41 8.16 15.74
C GLN A 91 3.85 7.82 16.03
N PHE A 92 4.69 8.82 16.30
CA PHE A 92 6.05 8.59 16.77
C PHE A 92 6.15 8.93 18.26
N ARG A 93 7.02 8.18 18.94
CA ARG A 93 7.37 8.39 20.33
C ARG A 93 8.85 8.08 20.51
N ARG A 94 9.50 8.77 21.45
CA ARG A 94 10.87 8.43 21.86
C ARG A 94 10.90 7.22 22.79
N LYS A 95 11.85 6.33 22.54
CA LYS A 95 12.08 5.10 23.31
C LYS A 95 12.62 5.37 24.72
N ASP A 96 13.41 6.43 24.86
CA ASP A 96 14.01 6.89 26.12
C ASP A 96 12.98 7.38 27.17
N GLY A 97 11.71 7.53 26.77
CA GLY A 97 10.62 7.95 27.64
C GLY A 97 10.55 9.46 27.86
N VAL A 98 11.38 10.24 27.17
CA VAL A 98 11.27 11.70 27.17
C VAL A 98 10.01 12.10 26.38
N PRO A 99 9.09 12.88 26.97
CA PRO A 99 7.96 13.43 26.23
C PRO A 99 8.48 14.22 25.03
N SER A 100 7.91 13.98 23.85
CA SER A 100 8.31 14.68 22.63
C SER A 100 7.12 15.30 21.94
N ILE A 101 7.36 16.41 21.23
CA ILE A 101 6.36 17.08 20.38
C ILE A 101 5.83 16.15 19.28
N LEU A 102 6.56 15.07 18.97
CA LEU A 102 6.16 14.08 17.98
C LEU A 102 4.83 13.36 18.32
N SER A 103 4.46 13.24 19.60
CA SER A 103 3.21 12.54 19.94
C SER A 103 1.96 13.27 19.47
N ASP A 104 2.06 14.57 19.20
CA ASP A 104 0.91 15.42 18.86
C ASP A 104 0.56 15.36 17.37
N PHE A 105 1.44 14.78 16.55
CA PHE A 105 1.31 14.75 15.10
C PHE A 105 1.24 13.32 14.55
N VAL A 106 0.71 13.21 13.34
CA VAL A 106 0.69 11.97 12.56
C VAL A 106 1.73 12.08 11.46
N PHE A 107 2.51 11.03 11.27
CA PHE A 107 3.61 10.99 10.32
C PHE A 107 3.48 9.87 9.30
N GLY A 108 4.08 10.03 8.14
CA GLY A 108 4.27 8.98 7.16
C GLY A 108 5.37 8.00 7.57
N LYS A 109 5.48 6.89 6.85
CA LYS A 109 6.49 5.85 7.11
C LYS A 109 7.93 6.31 6.83
N LYS A 110 8.11 7.28 5.94
CA LYS A 110 9.43 7.70 5.47
C LYS A 110 10.13 8.51 6.55
N VAL A 111 11.18 7.92 7.14
CA VAL A 111 12.10 8.59 8.08
C VAL A 111 13.51 8.50 7.50
N ARG A 112 14.25 9.61 7.49
CA ARG A 112 15.68 9.63 7.13
C ARG A 112 16.49 10.30 8.24
N VAL A 113 17.64 9.71 8.58
CA VAL A 113 18.59 10.29 9.54
C VAL A 113 19.56 11.19 8.79
N LEU A 114 19.77 12.39 9.32
CA LEU A 114 20.77 13.37 8.90
C LEU A 114 21.65 13.70 10.12
N GLU A 115 22.73 14.47 9.92
CA GLU A 115 23.60 14.87 11.05
C GLU A 115 22.89 15.88 11.95
N GLU A 116 22.01 16.67 11.36
CA GLU A 116 21.25 17.76 11.96
C GLU A 116 19.94 17.29 12.61
N GLY A 117 19.55 16.02 12.43
CA GLY A 117 18.32 15.46 12.98
C GLY A 117 17.61 14.46 12.08
N PHE A 118 16.32 14.27 12.30
CA PHE A 118 15.48 13.32 11.56
C PHE A 118 14.55 14.05 10.59
N LEU A 119 14.59 13.63 9.33
CA LEU A 119 13.63 14.09 8.33
C LEU A 119 12.36 13.25 8.40
N LEU A 120 11.23 13.90 8.68
CA LEU A 120 9.93 13.28 8.89
C LEU A 120 8.89 13.84 7.90
N GLU A 121 7.94 13.00 7.52
CA GLU A 121 6.78 13.40 6.70
C GLU A 121 5.57 13.62 7.62
N LYS A 122 5.25 14.86 7.98
CA LYS A 122 4.11 15.20 8.84
C LYS A 122 2.84 15.32 8.00
N TRP A 123 1.78 14.61 8.38
CA TRP A 123 0.48 14.69 7.72
C TRP A 123 -0.29 15.90 8.23
N ASN A 124 -0.69 16.78 7.31
CA ASN A 124 -1.46 17.98 7.66
C ASN A 124 -2.94 17.68 7.91
N SER A 125 -3.47 16.66 7.23
CA SER A 125 -4.83 16.16 7.43
C SER A 125 -4.83 14.64 7.46
N THR A 126 -5.78 14.05 8.20
CA THR A 126 -6.03 12.61 8.12
C THR A 126 -7.24 12.29 7.24
N ASP A 127 -7.95 13.30 6.74
CA ASP A 127 -9.13 13.11 5.91
C ASP A 127 -8.76 12.80 4.47
N SER A 128 -9.36 11.76 3.90
CA SER A 128 -9.01 11.27 2.56
C SER A 128 -9.26 12.26 1.43
N LYS A 129 -10.01 13.33 1.67
CA LYS A 129 -10.30 14.39 0.68
C LYS A 129 -9.16 15.38 0.52
N ASP A 130 -8.40 15.60 1.59
CA ASP A 130 -7.33 16.61 1.64
C ASP A 130 -5.96 15.99 1.36
N LEU A 131 -5.90 14.66 1.20
CA LEU A 131 -4.68 13.94 0.89
C LEU A 131 -4.46 13.82 -0.63
N PRO A 132 -3.21 13.89 -1.11
CA PRO A 132 -1.97 14.07 -0.36
C PRO A 132 -1.70 15.53 0.07
N ASP A 133 -1.38 15.75 1.35
CA ASP A 133 -0.91 17.03 1.88
C ASP A 133 0.04 16.77 3.06
N PHE A 134 1.34 16.87 2.79
CA PHE A 134 2.40 16.57 3.74
C PHE A 134 3.33 17.76 3.90
N ASP A 135 3.73 18.03 5.13
CA ASP A 135 4.89 18.86 5.42
C ASP A 135 6.10 17.95 5.63
N ILE A 136 7.18 18.22 4.90
CA ILE A 136 8.49 17.66 5.24
C ILE A 136 9.04 18.50 6.38
N CYS A 137 9.32 17.85 7.52
CA CYS A 137 9.84 18.49 8.71
C CYS A 137 11.20 17.90 9.10
N LEU A 138 12.05 18.73 9.69
CA LEU A 138 13.26 18.32 10.40
C LEU A 138 12.95 18.30 11.90
N TYR A 139 13.16 17.14 12.52
CA TYR A 139 13.05 16.95 13.96
C TYR A 139 14.45 16.90 14.58
N ASP A 140 14.71 17.80 15.51
CA ASP A 140 15.92 17.81 16.33
C ASP A 140 15.64 17.07 17.66
N PRO A 141 16.29 15.91 17.91
CA PRO A 141 16.08 15.14 19.13
C PRO A 141 16.69 15.80 20.39
N ASP A 142 17.67 16.70 20.24
CA ASP A 142 18.35 17.33 21.38
C ASP A 142 17.51 18.50 21.93
N GLU A 143 16.92 19.30 21.04
CA GLU A 143 16.06 20.42 21.39
C GLU A 143 14.56 20.06 21.48
N ASP A 144 14.19 18.83 21.12
CA ASP A 144 12.80 18.39 20.92
C ASP A 144 12.00 19.38 20.07
N SER A 145 12.61 19.83 18.96
CA SER A 145 12.03 20.85 18.09
C SER A 145 11.67 20.29 16.71
N LEU A 146 10.54 20.71 16.15
CA LEU A 146 10.07 20.28 14.83
C LEU A 146 9.96 21.48 13.90
N ARG A 147 10.84 21.56 12.91
CA ARG A 147 10.88 22.64 11.91
C ARG A 147 10.30 22.17 10.58
N SER A 148 9.28 22.86 10.07
CA SER A 148 8.76 22.61 8.71
C SER A 148 9.73 23.17 7.67
N LEU A 149 10.09 22.35 6.68
CA LEU A 149 10.98 22.73 5.59
C LEU A 149 10.19 23.10 4.33
N THR A 150 9.23 22.26 3.94
CA THR A 150 8.43 22.47 2.74
C THR A 150 7.13 21.67 2.80
N ASN A 151 6.14 22.09 2.00
CA ASN A 151 4.88 21.38 1.81
C ASN A 151 4.89 20.67 0.45
N ILE A 152 4.54 19.38 0.44
CA ILE A 152 4.43 18.56 -0.76
C ILE A 152 3.08 17.85 -0.80
N LYS A 153 2.35 18.06 -1.90
CA LYS A 153 1.05 17.43 -2.18
C LYS A 153 1.21 16.17 -3.03
N CYS A 154 2.14 15.31 -2.66
CA CYS A 154 2.42 14.06 -3.37
C CYS A 154 3.03 13.04 -2.40
N PHE A 155 2.61 11.78 -2.54
CA PHE A 155 3.14 10.66 -1.75
C PHE A 155 4.55 10.22 -2.20
N ASP A 156 4.89 10.46 -3.46
CA ASP A 156 6.15 10.02 -4.06
C ASP A 156 7.15 11.17 -4.20
N TRP A 157 7.78 11.51 -3.07
CA TRP A 157 8.90 12.42 -2.98
C TRP A 157 10.18 11.69 -2.55
N HIS A 158 11.33 12.24 -2.96
CA HIS A 158 12.66 11.78 -2.56
C HIS A 158 13.64 12.95 -2.46
N VAL A 159 14.67 12.80 -1.62
CA VAL A 159 15.83 13.69 -1.61
C VAL A 159 16.70 13.34 -2.82
N SER A 160 16.88 14.28 -3.75
CA SER A 160 17.73 14.07 -4.93
C SER A 160 19.18 14.47 -4.69
N GLU A 161 19.40 15.54 -3.93
CA GLU A 161 20.74 16.06 -3.62
C GLU A 161 20.79 16.50 -2.14
N LYS A 162 21.92 16.20 -1.48
CA LYS A 162 22.30 16.76 -0.18
C LYS A 162 23.60 17.56 -0.39
N VAL A 163 23.54 18.86 -0.17
CA VAL A 163 24.70 19.75 -0.04
C VAL A 163 24.79 20.15 1.44
N GLU A 164 25.98 20.52 1.94
CA GLU A 164 26.26 20.74 3.37
C GLU A 164 25.14 21.45 4.16
N ASN A 165 24.45 22.42 3.57
CA ASN A 165 23.34 23.14 4.23
C ASN A 165 22.04 23.21 3.42
N GLU A 166 21.91 22.40 2.36
CA GLU A 166 20.73 22.40 1.49
C GLU A 166 20.27 20.98 1.13
N LEU A 167 18.95 20.76 1.22
CA LEU A 167 18.30 19.56 0.69
C LEU A 167 17.52 19.92 -0.56
N CYS A 168 17.72 19.14 -1.61
CA CYS A 168 16.86 19.19 -2.78
C CYS A 168 15.86 18.03 -2.75
N PHE A 169 14.57 18.37 -2.77
CA PHE A 169 13.48 17.41 -2.89
C PHE A 169 12.92 17.41 -4.29
N LYS A 170 12.70 16.21 -4.83
CA LYS A 170 11.99 15.98 -6.08
C LYS A 170 10.76 15.11 -5.81
N TRP A 171 9.66 15.45 -6.45
CA TRP A 171 8.44 14.64 -6.39
C TRP A 171 7.82 14.51 -7.78
N PHE A 172 7.07 13.42 -7.97
CA PHE A 172 6.37 13.16 -9.22
C PHE A 172 5.10 12.35 -8.93
N ASP A 173 3.94 12.81 -9.42
CA ASP A 173 2.65 12.15 -9.19
C ASP A 173 2.12 11.34 -10.39
N GLY A 174 2.92 11.24 -11.47
CA GLY A 174 2.49 10.65 -12.75
C GLY A 174 2.07 11.68 -13.81
N THR A 175 1.70 12.89 -13.38
CA THR A 175 1.24 14.00 -14.24
C THR A 175 2.00 15.30 -14.02
N GLN A 176 2.40 15.58 -12.79
CA GLN A 176 3.11 16.77 -12.35
C GLN A 176 4.32 16.36 -11.53
N GLY A 177 5.40 17.11 -11.70
CA GLY A 177 6.61 16.97 -10.90
C GLY A 177 7.13 18.33 -10.50
N GLY A 178 7.87 18.36 -9.41
CA GLY A 178 8.49 19.57 -8.91
C GLY A 178 9.84 19.28 -8.25
N GLU A 179 10.62 20.34 -8.12
CA GLU A 179 11.89 20.36 -7.42
C GLU A 179 11.88 21.56 -6.47
N VAL A 180 12.24 21.32 -5.20
CA VAL A 180 12.37 22.39 -4.21
C VAL A 180 13.66 22.21 -3.43
N LYS A 181 14.41 23.31 -3.31
CA LYS A 181 15.59 23.38 -2.45
C LYS A 181 15.21 24.06 -1.15
N VAL A 182 15.60 23.46 -0.04
CA VAL A 182 15.41 24.03 1.30
C VAL A 182 16.74 24.10 2.02
N ALA A 183 16.91 25.14 2.83
CA ALA A 183 18.04 25.25 3.73
C ALA A 183 17.74 24.48 5.03
N ILE A 184 18.74 23.73 5.51
CA ILE A 184 18.72 23.05 6.82
C ILE A 184 19.21 24.05 7.88
#